data_AF-A0A7W0GP68-F1
#
_entry.id   AF-A0A7W0GP68-F1
#
_cell.length_a   1.000
_cell.length_b   1.000
_cell.length_c   1.000
_cell.angle_alpha   90.00
_cell.angle_beta   90.00
_cell.angle_gamma   90.00
#
_symmetry.space_group_name_H-M   'P 1'
#
loop_
_entity.id
_entity.type
_entity.pdbx_description
1 polymer ?
#
loop_
_entity_poly.entity_id
_entity_poly.type
_entity_poly.pdbx_seq_one_letter_code
_entity_poly.pdbx_strand_id
1 'polypeptide(L)' 'MSCAAKLNSSSSGDLKPRDSPVAVGEMAPDFTLEDQNNRKVTLSSARGSMPTVLVFYRGNW' A
#
# COMPACT_ATOMS: atom_id res chain seq x y z
N MET A 1 -21.19 2.38 -27.63
CA MET A 1 -20.12 3.07 -26.87
C MET A 1 -19.91 2.33 -25.56
N SER A 2 -18.82 1.60 -25.38
CA SER A 2 -18.37 1.16 -24.03
C SER A 2 -16.92 0.74 -24.13
N CYS A 3 -16.00 1.64 -23.77
CA CYS A 3 -14.61 1.30 -23.54
C CYS A 3 -14.51 0.82 -22.10
N ALA A 4 -14.48 -0.49 -21.89
CA ALA A 4 -14.20 -1.06 -20.58
C ALA A 4 -12.74 -0.76 -20.22
N ALA A 5 -12.52 0.11 -19.25
CA ALA A 5 -11.22 0.36 -18.65
C ALA A 5 -10.70 -0.95 -18.04
N LYS A 6 -9.52 -1.37 -18.49
CA LYS A 6 -8.86 -2.59 -18.02
C LYS A 6 -8.40 -2.38 -16.57
N LEU A 7 -9.11 -2.99 -15.63
CA LEU A 7 -8.70 -3.03 -14.22
C LEU A 7 -7.41 -3.85 -14.12
N ASN A 8 -6.29 -3.17 -13.87
CA ASN A 8 -5.01 -3.82 -13.64
C ASN A 8 -5.03 -4.42 -12.22
N SER A 9 -5.46 -5.68 -12.11
CA SER A 9 -5.35 -6.47 -10.89
C SER A 9 -3.88 -6.89 -10.71
N SER A 10 -3.07 -6.01 -10.13
CA SER A 10 -1.73 -6.38 -9.66
C SER A 10 -1.87 -7.23 -8.40
N SER A 11 -1.96 -8.54 -8.60
CA SER A 11 -1.82 -9.58 -7.60
C SER A 11 -0.45 -9.46 -6.91
N SER A 12 -0.43 -9.50 -5.57
CA SER A 12 0.76 -9.32 -4.72
C SER A 12 1.93 -10.30 -5.01
N GLY A 13 1.78 -11.26 -5.93
CA GLY A 13 2.82 -12.20 -6.36
C GLY A 13 3.84 -11.65 -7.37
N ASP A 14 3.55 -10.51 -8.03
CA ASP A 14 4.40 -9.92 -9.08
C ASP A 14 5.10 -8.62 -8.64
N LEU A 15 4.98 -8.23 -7.38
CA LEU A 15 5.61 -7.01 -6.87
C LEU A 15 7.10 -7.27 -6.64
N LYS A 16 7.92 -6.96 -7.64
CA LYS A 16 9.39 -6.94 -7.50
C LYS A 16 9.76 -6.10 -6.26
N PRO A 17 10.53 -6.65 -5.30
CA PRO A 17 11.05 -5.88 -4.19
C PRO A 17 11.72 -4.61 -4.72
N ARG A 18 11.34 -3.46 -4.18
CA ARG A 18 12.00 -2.21 -4.54
C ARG A 18 13.36 -2.21 -3.85
N ASP A 19 14.43 -2.24 -4.64
CA ASP A 19 15.80 -2.12 -4.12
C ASP A 19 16.12 -0.69 -3.63
N SER A 20 15.30 0.30 -4.03
CA SER A 20 15.51 1.70 -3.71
C SER A 20 14.71 2.15 -2.46
N PRO A 21 15.32 2.88 -1.52
CA PRO A 21 14.61 3.46 -0.38
C PRO A 21 13.59 4.53 -0.84
N VAL A 22 12.52 4.70 -0.06
CA VAL A 22 11.51 5.75 -0.31
C VAL A 22 12.08 7.11 0.11
N ALA A 23 12.05 8.09 -0.80
CA ALA A 23 12.56 9.43 -0.54
C ALA A 23 11.49 10.37 0.05
N VAL A 24 11.93 11.38 0.81
CA VAL A 24 11.03 12.42 1.32
C VAL A 24 10.45 13.22 0.15
N GLY A 25 9.12 13.40 0.15
CA GLY A 25 8.40 14.08 -0.94
C GLY A 25 7.95 13.16 -2.08
N GLU A 26 8.41 11.89 -2.12
CA GLU A 26 7.85 10.88 -3.01
C GLU A 26 6.47 10.43 -2.53
N MET A 27 5.59 10.09 -3.46
CA MET A 27 4.31 9.47 -3.13
C MET A 27 4.54 8.12 -2.44
N ALA A 28 3.96 7.95 -1.24
CA ALA A 28 4.05 6.70 -0.49
C ALA A 28 3.49 5.51 -1.31
N PRO A 29 4.25 4.40 -1.43
CA PRO A 29 3.80 3.19 -2.12
C PRO A 29 2.51 2.64 -1.51
N ASP A 30 1.56 2.23 -2.35
CA ASP A 30 0.31 1.66 -1.85
C ASP A 30 0.48 0.19 -1.47
N PHE A 31 -0.16 -0.21 -0.38
CA PHE A 31 -0.19 -1.60 0.09
C PHE A 31 -1.48 -1.85 0.85
N THR A 32 -1.88 -3.12 0.91
CA THR A 32 -3.00 -3.60 1.71
C THR A 32 -2.48 -4.64 2.71
N LEU A 33 -2.73 -4.41 3.99
CA LEU A 33 -2.39 -5.33 5.07
C LEU A 33 -3.65 -5.72 5.84
N GLU A 34 -3.58 -6.85 6.52
CA GLU A 34 -4.58 -7.23 7.52
C GLU A 34 -4.14 -6.71 8.88
N ASP A 35 -5.05 -6.06 9.60
CA ASP A 35 -4.83 -5.64 10.98
C ASP A 35 -5.00 -6.82 11.96
N GLN A 36 -4.78 -6.57 13.25
CA GLN A 36 -4.95 -7.57 14.31
C GLN A 36 -6.40 -8.11 14.44
N ASN A 37 -7.38 -7.47 13.81
CA ASN A 37 -8.77 -7.85 13.78
C ASN A 37 -9.16 -8.51 12.44
N ASN A 38 -8.18 -8.88 11.61
CA ASN A 38 -8.35 -9.43 10.25
C ASN A 38 -9.08 -8.49 9.29
N ARG A 39 -9.04 -7.18 9.55
CA ARG A 39 -9.62 -6.18 8.64
C ARG A 39 -8.56 -5.77 7.63
N LYS A 40 -8.96 -5.70 6.37
CA LYS A 40 -8.09 -5.21 5.29
C LYS A 40 -7.99 -3.69 5.37
N VAL A 41 -6.77 -3.20 5.55
CA VAL A 41 -6.44 -1.78 5.59
C VAL A 41 -5.54 -1.48 4.39
N THR A 42 -5.96 -0.51 3.56
CA THR A 42 -5.20 -0.06 2.39
C THR A 42 -4.67 1.35 2.63
N LEU A 43 -3.40 1.60 2.36
CA LEU A 43 -2.80 2.91 2.60
C LEU A 43 -3.51 4.02 1.80
N SER A 44 -3.90 3.75 0.56
CA SER A 44 -4.58 4.73 -0.29
C SER A 44 -5.89 5.28 0.25
N SER A 45 -6.61 4.57 1.12
CA SER A 45 -7.84 5.10 1.74
C SER A 45 -7.56 6.09 2.88
N ALA A 46 -6.38 5.98 3.50
CA ALA A 46 -5.94 6.90 4.54
C ALA A 46 -5.26 8.17 3.96
N ARG A 47 -4.67 8.06 2.74
CA ARG A 47 -4.06 9.20 2.04
C ARG A 47 -5.10 10.29 1.76
N GLY A 48 -4.86 11.49 2.30
CA GLY A 48 -5.68 12.68 2.05
C GLY A 48 -6.85 12.88 3.01
N SER A 49 -7.27 11.83 3.74
CA SER A 49 -8.29 11.93 4.77
C SER A 49 -7.71 12.44 6.09
N MET A 50 -6.51 11.98 6.45
CA MET A 50 -5.82 12.35 7.69
C MET A 50 -4.30 12.18 7.58
N PRO A 51 -3.50 12.96 8.34
CA PRO A 51 -2.08 12.71 8.50
C PRO A 51 -1.86 11.29 9.01
N THR A 52 -1.14 10.47 8.26
CA THR A 52 -0.95 9.04 8.54
C THR A 52 0.51 8.78 8.85
N VAL A 53 0.79 8.06 9.95
CA VAL A 53 2.15 7.65 10.34
C VAL A 53 2.28 6.15 10.11
N LEU A 54 3.31 5.75 9.37
CA LEU A 54 3.65 4.35 9.14
C LEU A 54 4.89 3.98 9.94
N VAL A 55 4.78 2.97 10.79
CA VAL A 55 5.91 2.53 11.63
C VAL A 55 6.26 1.09 11.28
N PHE A 56 7.51 0.88 10.88
CA PHE A 56 8.07 -0.45 10.63
C PHE A 56 8.83 -0.90 11.86
N TYR A 57 8.37 -1.99 12.46
CA TYR A 57 9.11 -2.68 13.52
C TYR A 57 9.62 -4.02 12.98
N ARG A 58 10.85 -4.36 13.31
CA ARG A 58 11.41 -5.70 13.06
C ARG A 58 10.82 -6.65 14.11
N GLY A 59 10.26 -7.77 13.67
CA GLY A 59 9.40 -8.63 14.49
C GLY A 59 10.01 -9.17 15.78
N ASN A 60 9.10 -9.38 16.74
CA ASN A 60 9.13 -10.06 18.04
C ASN A 60 10.06 -9.55 19.15
N TRP A 61 9.43 -9.05 20.21
CA TRP A 61 9.84 -9.22 21.61
C TRP A 61 8.98 -10.32 22.23
#